data_AF-A0A0N4U1A8-F1
#
_entry.id   AF-A0A0N4U1A8-F1
#
_cell.length_a   1.000
_cell.length_b   1.000
_cell.length_c   1.000
_cell.angle_alpha   90.00
_cell.angle_beta   90.00
_cell.angle_gamma   90.00
#
_symmetry.space_group_name_H-M   'P 1'
#
loop_
_entity.id
_entity.type
_entity.pdbx_description
1 polymer ?
#
loop_
_entity_poly.entity_id
_entity_poly.type
_entity_poly.pdbx_seq_one_letter_code
_entity_poly.pdbx_strand_id
1 'polypeptide(L)'
;MYEVSNSTWDYCVIIPSSSVRQEQGRLFGVGPDADWTKAYDNAFGISDNVYKILTLCLLEKYNFGFMTPNEHDRVDTPEYMFRCVCNYDLCNSATNFSKYLSNIMDENYVTLSSR
;
A
#
# COMPACT_ATOMS: atom_id res chain seq x y z
N MET A 1 3.17 -13.85 -6.54
CA MET A 1 3.40 -12.39 -6.58
C MET A 1 4.86 -12.20 -6.94
N TYR A 2 5.16 -11.36 -7.92
CA TYR A 2 6.53 -11.12 -8.41
C TYR A 2 7.24 -10.14 -7.48
N GLU A 3 8.55 -10.31 -7.31
CA GLU A 3 9.39 -9.28 -6.70
C GLU A 3 9.25 -8.01 -7.54
N VAL A 4 8.97 -6.90 -6.89
CA VAL A 4 9.02 -5.60 -7.54
C VAL A 4 10.50 -5.18 -7.52
N SER A 5 11.08 -4.76 -8.66
CA SER A 5 12.44 -4.16 -8.71
C SER A 5 12.48 -2.91 -9.63
N ASN A 6 12.88 -1.73 -9.14
CA ASN A 6 13.22 -0.54 -9.96
C ASN A 6 14.12 0.42 -9.17
N SER A 7 15.12 1.02 -9.80
CA SER A 7 16.04 1.96 -9.17
C SER A 7 15.44 3.32 -8.80
N THR A 8 14.23 3.64 -9.28
CA THR A 8 13.55 4.93 -9.00
C THR A 8 12.37 4.83 -8.05
N TRP A 9 12.09 3.64 -7.50
CA TRP A 9 10.97 3.40 -6.59
C TRP A 9 11.48 3.18 -5.18
N ASP A 10 10.94 3.95 -4.23
CA ASP A 10 11.28 3.83 -2.80
C ASP A 10 10.26 2.98 -2.03
N TYR A 11 9.09 2.75 -2.63
CA TYR A 11 7.94 2.11 -1.98
C TYR A 11 7.28 1.09 -2.91
N CYS A 12 6.58 0.12 -2.31
CA CYS A 12 5.57 -0.64 -3.04
C CYS A 12 4.17 -0.35 -2.49
N VAL A 13 3.20 -0.49 -3.39
CA VAL A 13 1.78 -0.43 -3.11
C VAL A 13 1.19 -1.83 -3.22
N ILE A 14 0.49 -2.22 -2.17
CA ILE A 14 -0.32 -3.43 -2.10
C ILE A 14 -1.79 -3.04 -2.16
N ILE A 15 -2.50 -3.55 -3.15
CA ILE A 15 -3.97 -3.60 -3.16
C ILE A 15 -4.34 -5.01 -2.73
N PRO A 16 -4.96 -5.20 -1.56
CA PRO A 16 -5.34 -6.53 -1.13
C PRO A 16 -6.47 -7.08 -2.00
N SER A 17 -6.42 -8.39 -2.26
CA SER A 17 -7.59 -9.12 -2.77
C SER A 17 -8.72 -9.07 -1.74
N SER A 18 -9.96 -8.89 -2.19
CA SER A 18 -11.12 -8.97 -1.29
C SER A 18 -11.83 -10.32 -1.43
N SER A 19 -12.68 -10.66 -0.48
CA SER A 19 -13.54 -11.86 -0.57
C SER A 19 -14.43 -11.85 -1.81
N VAL A 20 -14.81 -10.66 -2.28
CA VAL A 20 -15.64 -10.45 -3.48
C VAL A 20 -14.80 -10.50 -4.76
N ARG A 21 -13.51 -10.15 -4.69
CA ARG A 21 -12.59 -10.00 -5.83
C ARG A 21 -11.23 -10.63 -5.50
N GLN A 22 -11.21 -11.96 -5.36
CA GLN A 22 -10.04 -12.73 -4.92
C GLN A 22 -8.84 -12.57 -5.87
N GLU A 23 -9.08 -12.50 -7.18
CA GLU A 23 -8.02 -12.41 -8.20
C GLU A 23 -7.59 -10.96 -8.53
N GLN A 24 -8.10 -9.96 -7.82
CA GLN A 24 -7.82 -8.54 -8.14
C GLN A 24 -6.78 -7.89 -7.21
N GLY A 25 -6.14 -8.66 -6.34
CA GLY A 25 -5.01 -8.16 -5.56
C GLY A 25 -3.85 -7.74 -6.46
N ARG A 26 -3.16 -6.65 -6.11
CA ARG A 26 -2.02 -6.13 -6.88
C ARG A 26 -0.88 -5.74 -5.96
N LEU A 27 0.35 -5.92 -6.45
CA LEU A 27 1.57 -5.38 -5.86
C LEU A 27 2.34 -4.71 -7.00
N PHE A 28 2.76 -3.47 -6.79
CA PHE A 28 3.55 -2.72 -7.75
C PHE A 28 4.39 -1.67 -7.03
N GLY A 29 5.50 -1.26 -7.62
CA GLY A 29 6.37 -0.23 -7.06
C GLY A 29 5.89 1.16 -7.44
N VAL A 30 6.17 2.12 -6.57
CA VAL A 30 5.87 3.54 -6.80
C VAL A 30 7.09 4.39 -6.48
N GLY A 31 7.31 5.38 -7.34
CA GLY A 31 8.31 6.42 -7.18
C GLY A 31 7.67 7.80 -7.33
N PRO A 32 8.47 8.87 -7.24
CA PRO A 32 7.99 10.26 -7.22
C PRO A 32 7.25 10.68 -8.50
N ASP A 33 7.47 9.99 -9.62
CA ASP A 33 6.78 10.26 -10.89
C ASP A 33 5.37 9.66 -10.96
N ALA A 34 5.08 8.65 -10.13
CA ALA A 34 3.82 7.89 -10.16
C ALA A 34 2.88 8.24 -8.99
N ASP A 35 3.42 8.74 -7.88
CA ASP A 35 2.66 9.00 -6.66
C ASP A 35 3.35 10.06 -5.79
N TRP A 36 2.63 10.61 -4.81
CA TRP A 36 3.15 11.64 -3.90
C TRP A 36 4.03 11.04 -2.80
N THR A 37 5.22 10.56 -3.16
CA THR A 37 6.13 9.86 -2.23
C THR A 37 6.54 10.68 -1.02
N LYS A 38 6.60 12.01 -1.13
CA LYS A 38 6.86 12.91 0.02
C LYS A 38 5.87 12.72 1.18
N ALA A 39 4.62 12.36 0.89
CA ALA A 39 3.64 12.06 1.94
C ALA A 39 4.05 10.79 2.72
N TYR A 40 4.61 9.80 2.02
CA TYR A 40 5.12 8.57 2.61
C TYR A 40 6.42 8.81 3.36
N ASP A 41 7.34 9.59 2.80
CA ASP A 41 8.59 10.00 3.47
C ASP A 41 8.29 10.61 4.83
N ASN A 42 7.32 11.52 4.88
CA ASN A 42 6.89 12.16 6.13
C ASN A 42 6.26 11.16 7.11
N ALA A 43 5.38 10.28 6.62
CA ALA A 43 4.73 9.29 7.48
C ALA A 43 5.73 8.29 8.07
N PHE A 44 6.59 7.71 7.23
CA PHE A 44 7.61 6.76 7.66
C PHE A 44 8.72 7.42 8.48
N GLY A 45 9.00 8.70 8.24
CA GLY A 45 9.97 9.50 8.99
C GLY A 45 9.56 9.83 10.44
N ILE A 46 8.30 9.62 10.82
CA ILE A 46 7.86 9.71 12.24
C ILE A 46 8.45 8.56 13.08
N SER A 47 8.89 7.48 12.44
CA SER A 47 9.48 6.32 13.10
C SER A 47 10.72 6.69 13.91
N ASP A 48 10.82 6.18 15.14
CA ASP A 48 11.99 6.28 16.01
C ASP A 48 12.61 4.91 16.32
N ASN A 49 13.46 4.83 17.34
CA ASN A 49 14.15 3.59 17.75
C ASN A 49 13.24 2.60 18.49
N VAL A 50 12.06 3.02 18.95
CA VAL A 50 11.08 2.22 19.69
C VAL A 50 9.84 1.94 18.83
N TYR A 51 9.36 2.93 18.08
CA TYR A 51 8.16 2.86 17.27
C TYR A 51 8.50 3.04 15.80
N LYS A 52 8.24 2.01 15.00
CA LYS A 52 8.40 2.07 13.54
C LYS A 52 7.07 1.91 12.84
N ILE A 53 6.75 2.86 11.98
CA ILE A 53 5.66 2.71 11.01
C ILE A 53 6.21 1.84 9.90
N LEU A 54 5.61 0.66 9.73
CA LEU A 54 6.04 -0.31 8.72
C LEU A 54 5.14 -0.25 7.48
N THR A 55 3.90 0.19 7.65
CA THR A 55 2.87 0.22 6.61
C THR A 55 1.93 1.38 6.81
N LEU A 56 1.52 2.03 5.73
CA LEU A 56 0.46 3.04 5.71
C LEU A 56 -0.68 2.55 4.82
N CYS A 57 -1.88 2.34 5.37
CA CYS A 57 -3.05 1.98 4.57
C CYS A 57 -3.97 3.19 4.37
N LEU A 58 -4.38 3.39 3.13
CA LEU A 58 -5.15 4.52 2.65
C LEU A 58 -6.48 4.02 2.09
N LEU A 59 -7.57 4.66 2.49
CA LEU A 59 -8.85 4.56 1.82
C LEU A 59 -9.04 5.84 1.01
N GLU A 60 -8.90 5.72 -0.31
CA GLU A 60 -9.03 6.83 -1.24
C GLU A 60 -10.41 6.84 -1.87
N LYS A 61 -10.96 8.05 -2.03
CA LYS A 61 -12.23 8.31 -2.69
C LYS A 61 -11.95 9.06 -3.98
N TYR A 62 -12.28 8.46 -5.12
CA TYR A 62 -12.16 9.05 -6.43
C TYR A 62 -13.54 9.50 -6.92
N ASN A 63 -13.66 10.79 -7.25
CA ASN A 63 -14.82 11.28 -7.96
C ASN A 63 -14.47 11.43 -9.44
N PHE A 64 -14.93 10.50 -10.28
CA PHE A 64 -14.69 10.55 -11.73
C PHE A 64 -15.76 11.32 -12.50
N GLY A 65 -16.79 11.84 -11.83
CA GLY A 65 -17.94 12.46 -12.48
C GLY A 65 -17.61 13.56 -13.47
N PHE A 66 -16.57 14.34 -13.18
CA PHE A 66 -16.12 15.41 -14.06
C PHE A 66 -15.43 14.92 -15.35
N MET A 67 -14.95 13.68 -15.39
CA MET A 67 -14.26 13.11 -16.56
C MET A 67 -15.23 12.50 -17.57
N THR A 68 -16.47 12.22 -17.17
CA THR A 68 -17.51 11.63 -18.02
C THR A 68 -18.71 12.57 -18.16
N PRO A 69 -18.56 13.78 -18.75
CA PRO A 69 -19.64 14.76 -18.83
C PRO A 69 -20.86 14.27 -19.62
N ASN A 70 -20.71 13.25 -20.46
CA ASN A 70 -21.75 12.75 -21.37
C ASN A 70 -22.39 11.42 -20.94
N GLU A 71 -21.96 10.80 -19.83
CA GLU A 71 -22.62 9.60 -19.29
C GLU A 71 -23.57 10.00 -18.17
N HIS A 72 -24.75 10.51 -18.52
CA HIS A 72 -25.77 11.02 -17.59
C HIS A 72 -26.13 10.07 -16.42
N ASP A 73 -25.86 8.77 -16.54
CA ASP A 73 -26.27 7.76 -15.56
C ASP A 73 -25.15 7.29 -14.60
N ARG A 74 -23.89 7.74 -14.78
CA ARG A 74 -22.76 7.33 -13.92
C ARG A 74 -22.05 8.47 -13.19
N VAL A 75 -22.50 9.72 -13.40
CA VAL A 75 -21.74 10.93 -13.07
C VAL A 75 -21.40 11.06 -11.57
N ASP A 76 -22.18 10.54 -10.62
CA ASP A 76 -21.99 10.95 -9.22
C ASP A 76 -21.61 9.84 -8.23
N THR A 77 -21.40 8.60 -8.66
CA THR A 77 -20.98 7.55 -7.71
C THR A 77 -19.47 7.59 -7.51
N PRO A 78 -18.96 8.00 -6.33
CA PRO A 78 -17.54 7.95 -6.07
C PRO A 78 -17.05 6.51 -6.08
N GLU A 79 -15.87 6.29 -6.65
CA GLU A 79 -15.15 5.04 -6.53
C GLU A 79 -14.24 5.07 -5.30
N TYR A 80 -14.01 3.91 -4.71
CA TYR A 80 -13.15 3.77 -3.54
C TYR A 80 -12.03 2.78 -3.84
N MET A 81 -10.82 3.13 -3.42
CA MET A 81 -9.68 2.22 -3.46
C MET A 81 -9.08 2.11 -2.07
N PHE A 82 -8.86 0.88 -1.62
CA PHE A 82 -8.09 0.60 -0.42
C PHE A 82 -6.72 0.07 -0.84
N ARG A 83 -5.67 0.75 -0.42
CA ARG A 83 -4.29 0.35 -0.72
C ARG A 83 -3.39 0.56 0.49
N CYS A 84 -2.36 -0.24 0.60
CA CYS A 84 -1.33 -0.10 1.62
C CYS A 84 0.02 0.17 0.96
N VAL A 85 0.77 1.10 1.52
CA VAL A 85 2.13 1.47 1.12
C VAL A 85 3.08 0.90 2.16
N CYS A 86 4.18 0.30 1.71
CA CYS A 86 5.25 -0.17 2.57
C CYS A 86 6.61 0.11 1.93
N ASN A 87 7.67 0.06 2.75
CA ASN A 87 9.02 0.09 2.23
C ASN A 87 9.27 -1.12 1.33
N TYR A 88 9.99 -0.88 0.25
CA TYR A 88 10.32 -1.84 -0.78
C TYR A 88 10.75 -3.24 -0.29
N ASP A 89 11.74 -3.28 0.59
CA ASP A 89 12.33 -4.52 1.09
C ASP A 89 11.30 -5.30 1.91
N LEU A 90 10.51 -4.57 2.70
CA LEU A 90 9.46 -5.15 3.53
C LEU A 90 8.30 -5.68 2.69
N CYS A 91 7.88 -4.96 1.64
CA CYS A 91 6.81 -5.41 0.74
C CYS A 91 7.22 -6.67 -0.02
N ASN A 92 8.47 -6.75 -0.49
CA ASN A 92 8.99 -7.91 -1.20
C ASN A 92 9.14 -9.15 -0.29
N SER A 93 9.19 -8.99 1.03
CA SER A 93 9.26 -10.12 1.98
C SER A 93 8.04 -11.05 1.95
N ALA A 94 6.90 -10.59 1.41
CA ALA A 94 5.64 -11.33 1.47
C ALA A 94 4.85 -11.29 0.15
N THR A 95 4.26 -12.44 -0.19
CA THR A 95 3.55 -12.64 -1.45
C THR A 95 2.10 -12.16 -1.46
N ASN A 96 1.56 -11.68 -0.34
CA ASN A 96 0.23 -11.06 -0.25
C ASN A 96 0.11 -10.30 1.07
N PHE A 97 -0.92 -9.46 1.20
CA PHE A 97 -1.11 -8.61 2.37
C PHE A 97 -1.30 -9.38 3.69
N SER A 98 -2.02 -10.51 3.67
CA SER A 98 -2.20 -11.33 4.88
C SER A 98 -0.87 -11.92 5.38
N LYS A 99 -0.06 -12.46 4.46
CA LYS A 99 1.27 -12.99 4.77
C LYS A 99 2.22 -11.86 5.20
N TYR A 100 2.10 -10.70 4.59
CA TYR A 100 2.85 -9.50 4.98
C TYR A 100 2.54 -9.09 6.42
N LEU A 101 1.26 -9.01 6.79
CA LEU A 101 0.86 -8.76 8.17
C LEU A 101 1.35 -9.84 9.14
N SER A 102 1.29 -11.12 8.75
CA SER A 102 1.86 -12.21 9.54
C SER A 102 3.37 -12.07 9.75
N ASN A 103 4.14 -11.77 8.70
CA ASN A 103 5.58 -11.56 8.79
C ASN A 103 5.91 -10.38 9.74
N ILE A 104 5.17 -9.27 9.64
CA ILE A 104 5.33 -8.13 10.57
C ILE A 104 5.08 -8.56 12.01
N MET A 105 3.99 -9.31 12.26
CA MET A 105 3.68 -9.77 13.62
C MET A 105 4.78 -10.68 14.17
N ASP A 106 5.30 -11.59 13.35
CA ASP A 106 6.35 -12.52 13.74
C ASP A 106 7.67 -11.80 14.04
N GLU A 107 8.09 -10.84 13.19
CA GLU A 107 9.31 -10.05 13.40
C GLU A 107 9.23 -9.18 14.68
N ASN A 108 8.06 -8.62 14.97
CA ASN A 108 7.84 -7.84 16.20
C ASN A 108 7.76 -8.74 17.44
N TYR A 109 7.19 -9.94 17.33
CA TYR A 109 7.16 -10.89 18.45
C TYR A 109 8.57 -11.37 18.82
N VAL A 110 9.40 -11.69 17.82
CA VAL A 110 10.79 -12.09 18.07
C VAL A 110 11.59 -10.95 18.71
N THR A 111 11.46 -9.71 18.24
CA THR A 111 12.18 -8.56 18.82
C THR A 111 11.72 -8.18 20.23
N LEU A 112 10.44 -8.40 20.57
CA LEU A 112 9.94 -8.21 21.94
C LEU A 112 10.35 -9.37 22.87
N SER A 113 10.45 -10.59 22.36
CA SER A 113 10.84 -11.77 23.17
C SER A 113 12.35 -11.86 23.45
N SER A 114 13.17 -11.10 22.72
CA SER A 114 14.63 -11.05 22.91
C SER A 114 15.11 -9.96 23.87
N ARG A 115 14.21 -9.38 24.69
CA ARG A 115 14.53 -8.44 25.79
C ARG A 115 14.09 -9.02 27.12
#